data_AF-A0A5C6EHC2-F1
#
_entry.id   AF-A0A5C6EHC2-F1
#
_cell.length_a   1.000
_cell.length_b   1.000
_cell.length_c   1.000
_cell.angle_alpha   90.00
_cell.angle_beta   90.00
_cell.angle_gamma   90.00
#
_symmetry.space_group_name_H-M   'P 1'
#
loop_
_entity.id
_entity.type
_entity.pdbx_description
1 polymer ?
#
loop_
_entity_poly.entity_id
_entity_poly.type
_entity_poly.pdbx_seq_one_letter_code
_entity_poly.pdbx_strand_id
1 'polypeptide(L)'
;MQLIARDVLIHRFVPDEGEPSTAVRVTHRTNRTEVINEETVSPRDNLRRALAELVAILNPHPDHIREPRLQLFDEVTLKLPESTQDGRILEMKWNFTSREWFYFVECRNTHASGEYVIADLQLFEEV
;
A
#
# COMPACT_ATOMS: atom_id res chain seq x y z
N MET A 1 8.41 3.79 -13.85
CA MET A 1 7.23 4.50 -13.32
C MET A 1 7.33 4.51 -11.80
N GLN A 2 6.50 5.23 -11.05
CA GLN A 2 6.46 5.16 -9.58
C GLN A 2 5.00 5.41 -9.18
N LEU A 3 4.40 4.51 -8.39
CA LEU A 3 3.08 4.76 -7.81
C LEU A 3 3.30 5.51 -6.50
N ILE A 4 2.79 6.73 -6.40
CA ILE A 4 2.96 7.62 -5.23
C ILE A 4 1.64 7.62 -4.46
N ALA A 5 1.65 7.30 -3.18
CA ALA A 5 0.41 7.13 -2.40
C ALA A 5 -0.49 8.38 -2.41
N ARG A 6 0.09 9.59 -2.44
CA ARG A 6 -0.69 10.85 -2.55
C ARG A 6 -1.50 10.97 -3.84
N ASP A 7 -1.07 10.26 -4.88
CA ASP A 7 -1.72 10.21 -6.19
C ASP A 7 -2.74 9.06 -6.25
N VAL A 8 -2.88 8.28 -5.17
CA VAL A 8 -3.84 7.18 -5.05
C VAL A 8 -4.94 7.56 -4.07
N LEU A 9 -6.18 7.47 -4.52
CA LEU A 9 -7.39 7.63 -3.70
C LEU A 9 -7.99 6.27 -3.43
N ILE A 10 -8.20 5.93 -2.16
CA ILE A 10 -8.88 4.72 -1.75
C ILE A 10 -10.26 5.11 -1.24
N HIS A 11 -11.31 4.60 -1.87
CA HIS A 11 -12.69 4.77 -1.46
C HIS A 11 -13.25 3.40 -1.05
N ARG A 12 -13.69 3.30 0.20
CA ARG A 12 -14.53 2.18 0.64
C ARG A 12 -15.97 2.53 0.35
N PHE A 13 -16.70 1.58 -0.23
CA PHE A 13 -18.14 1.75 -0.37
C PHE A 13 -18.80 1.57 0.99
N VAL A 14 -19.59 2.55 1.40
CA VAL A 14 -20.49 2.43 2.55
C VAL A 14 -21.89 2.37 1.94
N PRO A 15 -22.53 1.20 1.87
CA PRO A 15 -23.85 1.11 1.30
C PRO A 15 -24.89 1.65 2.29
N ASP A 16 -25.91 2.32 1.76
CA ASP A 16 -26.98 2.95 2.53
C ASP A 16 -27.90 1.94 3.26
N GLU A 17 -27.85 0.66 2.88
CA GLU A 17 -28.78 -0.40 3.34
C GLU A 17 -28.22 -1.31 4.46
N GLY A 18 -27.07 -0.97 5.06
CA GLY A 18 -26.65 -1.53 6.35
C GLY A 18 -25.83 -2.82 6.33
N GLU A 19 -25.60 -3.47 5.18
CA GLU A 19 -24.60 -4.54 5.09
C GLU A 19 -23.20 -3.96 4.87
N PRO A 20 -22.15 -4.42 5.60
CA PRO A 20 -20.80 -3.92 5.40
C PRO A 20 -20.27 -4.31 4.02
N SER A 21 -20.19 -3.36 3.10
CA SER A 21 -19.56 -3.60 1.80
C SER A 21 -18.05 -3.79 1.96
N THR A 22 -17.56 -4.85 1.33
CA THR A 22 -16.13 -5.16 1.24
C THR A 22 -15.51 -4.54 0.00
N ALA A 23 -16.32 -3.90 -0.86
CA ALA A 23 -15.86 -3.30 -2.10
C ALA A 23 -14.90 -2.13 -1.84
N VAL A 24 -13.85 -2.07 -2.65
CA VAL A 24 -12.84 -1.03 -2.58
C VAL A 24 -12.58 -0.49 -3.97
N ARG A 25 -12.71 0.84 -4.12
CA ARG A 25 -12.29 1.57 -5.31
C ARG A 25 -10.96 2.25 -5.06
N VAL A 26 -10.05 2.10 -6.01
CA VAL A 26 -8.73 2.74 -6.02
C VAL A 26 -8.63 3.59 -7.28
N THR A 27 -8.31 4.88 -7.12
CA THR A 27 -8.21 5.84 -8.23
C THR A 27 -6.82 6.47 -8.26
N HIS A 28 -6.15 6.43 -9.41
CA HIS A 28 -4.93 7.21 -9.64
C HIS A 28 -5.29 8.60 -10.14
N ARG A 29 -5.09 9.62 -9.30
CA ARG A 29 -5.47 11.03 -9.54
C ARG A 29 -4.88 11.58 -10.84
N THR A 30 -3.60 11.33 -11.09
CA THR A 30 -2.86 11.92 -12.21
C THR A 30 -3.29 11.35 -13.55
N ASN A 31 -3.41 10.01 -13.65
CA ASN A 31 -3.79 9.33 -14.89
C ASN A 31 -5.31 9.16 -15.04
N ARG A 32 -6.08 9.54 -14.03
CA ARG A 32 -7.56 9.39 -13.96
C ARG A 32 -8.02 7.96 -14.22
N THR A 33 -7.20 6.99 -13.81
CA THR A 33 -7.50 5.56 -13.92
C THR A 33 -8.12 5.10 -12.62
N GLU A 34 -9.19 4.31 -12.70
CA GLU A 34 -9.82 3.73 -11.53
C GLU A 34 -9.97 2.22 -11.66
N VAL A 35 -9.93 1.54 -10.52
CA VAL A 35 -10.13 0.11 -10.38
C VAL A 35 -11.03 -0.13 -9.19
N ILE A 36 -11.98 -1.04 -9.33
CA ILE A 36 -12.91 -1.44 -8.27
C ILE A 36 -12.76 -2.95 -8.08
N ASN A 37 -12.60 -3.38 -6.84
CA ASN A 37 -12.61 -4.81 -6.53
C ASN A 37 -13.56 -5.09 -5.35
N GLU A 38 -14.37 -6.14 -5.51
CA GLU A 38 -15.38 -6.59 -4.55
C GLU A 38 -15.45 -8.11 -4.44
N GLU A 39 -14.45 -8.82 -4.98
CA GLU A 39 -14.50 -10.27 -5.18
C GLU A 39 -14.34 -11.08 -3.88
N THR A 40 -13.83 -10.46 -2.82
CA THR A 40 -13.56 -11.14 -1.55
C THR A 40 -14.38 -10.56 -0.41
N VAL A 41 -14.58 -11.38 0.62
CA VAL A 41 -15.20 -10.97 1.90
C VAL A 41 -14.28 -10.06 2.73
N SER A 42 -13.04 -9.85 2.30
CA SER A 42 -12.02 -9.08 3.01
C SER A 42 -11.79 -7.76 2.28
N PRO A 43 -12.15 -6.60 2.87
CA PRO A 43 -11.87 -5.30 2.25
C PRO A 43 -10.37 -5.07 2.07
N ARG A 44 -9.51 -5.70 2.90
CA ARG A 44 -8.06 -5.67 2.74
C ARG A 44 -7.61 -6.41 1.48
N ASP A 45 -8.19 -7.57 1.19
CA ASP A 45 -7.82 -8.34 0.00
C ASP A 45 -8.37 -7.70 -1.28
N ASN A 46 -9.57 -7.12 -1.22
CA ASN A 46 -10.11 -6.32 -2.32
C ASN A 46 -9.22 -5.10 -2.62
N LEU A 47 -8.72 -4.40 -1.60
CA LEU A 47 -7.78 -3.30 -1.77
C LEU A 47 -6.46 -3.76 -2.41
N ARG A 48 -5.90 -4.90 -1.98
CA ARG A 48 -4.68 -5.47 -2.59
C ARG A 48 -4.89 -5.79 -4.07
N ARG A 49 -6.01 -6.43 -4.42
CA ARG A 49 -6.37 -6.76 -5.81
C ARG A 49 -6.54 -5.49 -6.66
N ALA A 50 -7.29 -4.51 -6.14
CA ALA A 50 -7.52 -3.25 -6.85
C ALA A 50 -6.22 -2.48 -7.11
N LEU A 51 -5.27 -2.49 -6.16
CA LEU A 51 -3.96 -1.86 -6.34
C LEU A 51 -3.09 -2.62 -7.35
N ALA A 52 -3.10 -3.95 -7.33
CA ALA A 52 -2.36 -4.76 -8.30
C ALA A 52 -2.85 -4.52 -9.73
N GLU A 53 -4.16 -4.52 -9.93
CA GLU A 53 -4.78 -4.24 -11.23
C GLU A 53 -4.52 -2.80 -11.69
N LEU A 54 -4.59 -1.82 -10.78
CA LEU A 54 -4.24 -0.43 -11.12
C LEU A 54 -2.79 -0.33 -11.58
N VAL A 55 -1.85 -1.01 -10.91
CA VAL A 55 -0.44 -1.03 -11.33
C VAL A 55 -0.28 -1.69 -12.69
N ALA A 56 -1.01 -2.77 -12.99
CA ALA A 56 -0.97 -3.42 -14.28
C ALA A 56 -1.47 -2.50 -15.41
N ILE A 57 -2.58 -1.78 -15.21
CA ILE A 57 -3.12 -0.82 -16.19
C ILE A 57 -2.13 0.31 -16.44
N LEU A 58 -1.51 0.84 -15.38
CA LEU A 58 -0.56 1.93 -15.50
C LEU A 58 0.77 1.49 -16.12
N ASN A 59 1.07 0.19 -16.13
CA ASN A 59 2.31 -0.38 -16.66
C ASN A 59 2.07 -1.38 -17.80
N PRO A 60 1.67 -0.91 -19.01
CA PRO A 60 1.28 -1.76 -20.14
C PRO A 60 2.41 -2.62 -20.74
N HIS A 61 3.68 -2.34 -20.40
CA HIS A 61 4.84 -3.14 -20.78
C HIS A 61 5.53 -3.71 -19.53
N PRO A 62 5.02 -4.81 -18.96
CA PRO A 62 5.55 -5.42 -17.75
C PRO A 62 6.77 -6.28 -18.06
N ASP A 63 7.75 -5.78 -18.81
CA ASP A 63 8.78 -6.66 -19.36
C ASP A 63 9.61 -7.37 -18.29
N HIS A 64 9.66 -6.86 -17.04
CA HIS A 64 10.50 -7.43 -16.01
C HIS A 64 10.00 -7.31 -14.55
N ILE A 65 8.75 -6.93 -14.29
CA ILE A 65 8.31 -6.58 -12.93
C ILE A 65 7.49 -7.74 -12.37
N ARG A 66 8.02 -8.41 -11.32
CA ARG A 66 7.25 -9.40 -10.55
C ARG A 66 6.00 -8.73 -9.98
N GLU A 67 4.89 -9.45 -9.92
CA GLU A 67 3.64 -8.98 -9.34
C GLU A 67 3.89 -8.32 -7.97
N PRO A 68 3.56 -7.03 -7.81
CA PRO A 68 3.84 -6.30 -6.58
C PRO A 68 2.95 -6.85 -5.45
N ARG A 69 3.56 -7.54 -4.49
CA ARG A 69 2.87 -7.94 -3.26
C ARG A 69 2.84 -6.76 -2.31
N LEU A 70 1.75 -6.01 -2.33
CA LEU A 70 1.55 -4.92 -1.40
C LEU A 70 1.00 -5.44 -0.07
N GLN A 71 1.71 -5.10 1.01
CA GLN A 71 1.22 -5.28 2.36
C GLN A 71 0.91 -3.89 2.94
N LEU A 72 -0.32 -3.71 3.42
CA LEU A 72 -0.87 -2.44 3.86
C LEU A 72 -0.94 -2.42 5.39
N PHE A 73 -0.23 -1.47 5.99
CA PHE A 73 -0.22 -1.26 7.43
C PHE A 73 -0.20 0.23 7.70
N ASP A 74 -0.91 0.66 8.74
CA ASP A 74 -0.86 2.03 9.20
C ASP A 74 0.27 2.23 10.22
N GLU A 75 0.46 1.26 11.11
CA GLU A 75 1.47 1.27 12.18
C GLU A 75 2.46 0.12 12.01
N VAL A 76 3.73 0.40 12.30
CA VAL A 76 4.85 -0.54 12.17
C VAL A 76 5.86 -0.31 13.27
N THR A 77 6.63 -1.36 13.61
CA THR A 77 7.83 -1.21 14.44
C THR A 77 9.06 -1.39 13.58
N LEU A 78 9.90 -0.36 13.50
CA LEU A 78 11.20 -0.41 12.83
C LEU A 78 12.22 -1.17 13.68
N LYS A 79 12.99 -2.04 13.05
CA LYS A 79 14.23 -2.59 13.64
C LYS A 79 15.43 -1.78 13.19
N LEU A 80 15.95 -0.95 14.08
CA LEU A 80 17.25 -0.30 13.91
C LEU A 80 18.34 -1.19 14.53
N PRO A 81 19.61 -1.06 14.11
CA PRO A 81 20.70 -1.90 14.64
C PRO A 81 20.84 -1.90 16.17
N GLU A 82 20.46 -0.80 16.83
CA GLU A 82 20.64 -0.59 18.27
C GLU A 82 19.33 -0.36 19.03
N SER A 83 18.17 -0.32 18.35
CA SER A 83 16.88 -0.03 18.98
C SER A 83 15.69 -0.46 18.12
N THR A 84 14.51 -0.52 18.73
CA THR A 84 13.23 -0.63 18.01
C THR A 84 12.44 0.66 18.19
N GLN A 85 11.75 1.10 17.14
CA GLN A 85 10.91 2.30 17.20
C GLN A 85 9.59 2.07 16.52
N ASP A 86 8.52 2.53 17.17
CA ASP A 86 7.20 2.56 16.55
C ASP A 86 7.12 3.73 15.57
N GLY A 87 6.47 3.47 14.45
CA GLY A 87 6.31 4.42 13.37
C GLY A 87 5.00 4.22 12.63
N ARG A 88 4.63 5.24 11.89
CA ARG A 88 3.44 5.27 11.05
C ARG A 88 3.86 5.32 9.59
N ILE A 89 3.30 4.45 8.76
CA ILE A 89 3.52 4.53 7.32
C ILE A 89 2.69 5.71 6.79
N LEU A 90 3.37 6.70 6.20
CA LEU A 90 2.71 7.82 5.53
C LEU A 90 2.64 7.65 4.02
N GLU A 91 3.63 6.94 3.45
CA GLU A 91 3.74 6.78 2.01
C GLU A 91 4.24 5.38 1.66
N MET A 92 3.71 4.81 0.58
CA MET A 92 4.18 3.57 -0.01
C MET A 92 4.49 3.82 -1.48
N LYS A 93 5.67 3.40 -1.93
CA LYS A 93 6.18 3.57 -3.29
C LYS A 93 6.66 2.25 -3.82
N TRP A 94 6.22 1.87 -5.02
CA TRP A 94 6.79 0.70 -5.68
C TRP A 94 8.09 1.10 -6.39
N ASN A 95 9.20 0.47 -6.02
CA ASN A 95 10.46 0.61 -6.73
C ASN A 95 10.56 -0.47 -7.82
N PHE A 96 10.49 -0.03 -9.08
CA PHE A 96 10.55 -0.93 -10.23
C PHE A 96 11.96 -1.49 -10.50
N THR A 97 13.02 -0.81 -10.05
CA THR A 97 14.40 -1.24 -10.20
C THR A 97 14.72 -2.37 -9.22
N SER A 98 14.40 -2.19 -7.92
CA SER A 98 14.64 -3.22 -6.91
C SER A 98 13.50 -4.23 -6.77
N ARG A 99 12.36 -3.98 -7.42
CA ARG A 99 11.16 -4.84 -7.42
C ARG A 99 10.61 -5.07 -6.01
N GLU A 100 10.60 -4.01 -5.21
CA GLU A 100 10.09 -4.03 -3.83
C GLU A 100 9.33 -2.74 -3.50
N TRP A 101 8.52 -2.80 -2.43
CA TRP A 101 7.86 -1.63 -1.89
C TRP A 101 8.80 -0.91 -0.92
N PHE A 102 8.89 0.41 -1.09
CA PHE A 102 9.43 1.32 -0.11
C PHE A 102 8.31 1.94 0.70
N TYR A 103 8.55 2.05 2.00
CA TYR A 103 7.64 2.55 2.99
C TYR A 103 8.28 3.78 3.64
N PHE A 104 7.67 4.95 3.47
CA PHE A 104 8.06 6.10 4.26
C PHE A 104 7.40 5.99 5.63
N VAL A 105 8.23 5.80 6.65
CA VAL A 105 7.79 5.66 8.04
C VAL A 105 8.13 6.93 8.79
N GLU A 106 7.12 7.55 9.40
CA GLU A 106 7.28 8.64 10.35
C GLU A 106 7.33 8.07 11.77
N CYS A 107 8.42 8.34 12.47
CA CYS A 107 8.62 7.93 13.85
C CYS A 107 8.56 9.13 14.79
N ARG A 108 8.24 8.86 16.06
CA ARG A 108 8.29 9.90 17.12
C ARG A 108 9.68 10.54 17.22
N ASN A 109 10.73 9.78 16.94
CA ASN A 109 12.07 10.32 16.76
C ASN A 109 12.29 10.64 15.27
N THR A 110 12.37 11.93 14.94
CA THR A 110 12.49 12.41 13.56
C THR A 110 13.75 11.91 12.85
N HIS A 111 14.82 11.57 13.60
CA HIS A 111 16.05 10.99 13.03
C HIS A 111 15.87 9.57 12.47
N ALA A 112 14.86 8.83 12.94
CA ALA A 112 14.52 7.50 12.47
C ALA A 112 13.36 7.51 11.46
N SER A 113 12.89 8.69 11.05
CA SER A 113 11.89 8.79 9.99
C SER A 113 12.58 8.73 8.63
N GLY A 114 12.06 7.91 7.72
CA GLY A 114 12.75 7.66 6.45
C GLY A 114 12.08 6.62 5.58
N GLU A 115 12.76 6.28 4.47
CA GLU A 115 12.33 5.23 3.56
C GLU A 115 12.93 3.88 4.00
N TYR A 116 12.07 2.87 4.12
CA TYR A 116 12.41 1.53 4.57
C TYR A 116 11.87 0.48 3.60
N VAL A 117 12.51 -0.69 3.55
CA VAL A 117 11.96 -1.88 2.87
C VAL A 117 11.23 -2.76 3.88
N ILE A 118 10.42 -3.69 3.37
CA ILE A 118 9.64 -4.59 4.24
C ILE A 118 10.49 -5.41 5.21
N ALA A 119 11.75 -5.71 4.85
CA ALA A 119 12.67 -6.45 5.69
C ALA A 119 13.10 -5.67 6.96
N ASP A 120 12.98 -4.35 6.93
CA ASP A 120 13.32 -3.46 8.07
C ASP A 120 12.11 -3.25 9.00
N LEU A 121 10.92 -3.67 8.56
CA LEU A 121 9.65 -3.47 9.25
C LEU A 121 9.23 -4.74 9.97
N GLN A 122 8.95 -4.59 11.26
CA GLN A 122 8.26 -5.61 12.04
C GLN A 122 6.77 -5.28 12.05
N LEU A 123 6.01 -6.21 11.46
CA LEU A 123 4.58 -6.06 11.21
C LEU A 123 3.81 -6.76 12.32
N PHE A 124 2.91 -6.05 12.98
CA PHE A 124 1.90 -6.66 13.81
C PHE A 124 0.69 -6.93 12.91
N GLU A 125 0.49 -8.19 12.51
CA GLU A 125 -0.84 -8.62 12.11
C GLU A 125 -1.68 -8.67 13.39
N GLU A 126 -2.67 -7.77 13.51
CA GLU A 126 -3.79 -8.04 14.40
C GLU A 126 -4.44 -9.35 13.94
N VAL A 127 -4.36 -10.36 14.80
CA VAL A 127 -4.96 -11.68 14.67
C VAL A 127 -6.48 -11.57 14.65
#